data_AF-A0A644YJ65-F1
#
_entry.id   AF-A0A644YJ65-F1
#
_cell.length_a   1.000
_cell.length_b   1.000
_cell.length_c   1.000
_cell.angle_alpha   90.00
_cell.angle_beta   90.00
_cell.angle_gamma   90.00
#
_symmetry.space_group_name_H-M   'P 1'
#
loop_
_entity.id
_entity.type
_entity.pdbx_description
1 polymer ?
#
loop_
_entity_poly.entity_id
_entity_poly.type
_entity_poly.pdbx_seq_one_letter_code
_entity_poly.pdbx_strand_id
1 'polypeptide(L)'
;MNNEIHMCKSSQLTIKEQENPGVRYSGPYLQNGPIDLFVFNEEAFIDSTVLLTRPYSDTVIFFTDDSSDCTTAIARKTGEQVVVNSFLEENLLSRR
;
A
#
# COMPACT_ATOMS: atom_id res chain seq x y z
N MET A 1 46.16 -3.61 -7.64
CA MET A 1 44.82 -4.20 -7.47
C MET A 1 43.90 -3.06 -7.09
N ASN A 2 43.19 -2.50 -8.06
CA ASN A 2 42.21 -1.43 -7.83
C ASN A 2 40.89 -1.94 -8.40
N ASN A 3 39.97 -2.30 -7.49
CA ASN A 3 38.65 -2.81 -7.86
C ASN A 3 37.74 -1.64 -8.21
N GLU A 4 37.07 -1.76 -9.35
CA GLU A 4 36.15 -0.81 -9.95
C GLU A 4 34.85 -0.73 -9.14
N ILE A 5 34.40 0.49 -8.82
CA ILE A 5 33.02 0.74 -8.36
C ILE A 5 32.26 1.29 -9.55
N HIS A 6 31.50 0.42 -10.21
CA HIS A 6 30.68 0.74 -11.36
C HIS A 6 29.42 1.49 -10.89
N MET A 7 29.50 2.82 -10.77
CA MET A 7 28.36 3.66 -10.43
C MET A 7 27.40 3.75 -11.62
N CYS A 8 26.17 3.28 -11.43
CA CYS A 8 25.13 3.25 -12.45
C CYS A 8 24.78 4.67 -12.93
N LYS A 9 24.66 4.85 -14.25
CA LYS A 9 24.46 6.14 -14.93
C LYS A 9 23.19 6.84 -14.43
N SER A 10 23.34 8.00 -13.80
CA SER A 10 22.24 8.90 -13.50
C SER A 10 21.76 9.55 -14.80
N SER A 11 20.51 9.26 -15.19
CA SER A 11 19.84 9.91 -16.32
C SER A 11 19.53 11.36 -15.94
N GLN A 12 20.36 12.30 -16.39
CA GLN A 12 20.08 13.73 -16.28
C GLN A 12 18.95 14.08 -17.24
N LEU A 13 17.75 14.29 -16.71
CA LEU A 13 16.60 14.83 -17.44
C LEU A 13 16.75 16.35 -17.52
N THR A 14 17.15 16.84 -18.70
CA THR A 14 17.22 18.27 -19.01
C THR A 14 15.80 18.82 -19.18
N ILE A 15 15.31 19.60 -18.21
CA ILE A 15 14.06 20.35 -18.35
C ILE A 15 14.39 21.71 -18.99
N LYS A 16 13.99 21.89 -20.24
CA LYS A 16 13.80 23.22 -20.84
C LYS A 16 12.30 23.44 -20.97
N GLU A 17 11.73 24.30 -20.14
CA GLU A 17 10.39 24.82 -20.40
C GLU A 17 10.37 26.34 -20.31
N GLN A 18 9.93 26.92 -21.41
CA GLN A 18 9.75 28.34 -21.65
C GLN A 18 8.46 28.75 -20.90
N GLU A 19 8.58 29.57 -19.87
CA GLU A 19 7.43 30.00 -19.05
C GLU A 19 6.48 30.88 -19.86
N ASN A 20 5.23 30.43 -20.01
CA ASN A 20 4.09 31.25 -20.43
C ASN A 20 3.24 31.58 -19.19
N PRO A 21 3.15 32.85 -18.73
CA PRO A 21 2.57 33.21 -17.44
C PRO A 21 1.03 33.10 -17.37
N GLY A 22 0.37 32.57 -18.40
CA GLY A 22 -1.10 32.56 -18.51
C GLY A 22 -1.80 31.21 -18.34
N VAL A 23 -1.06 30.09 -18.28
CA VAL A 23 -1.68 28.75 -18.19
C VAL A 23 -1.45 28.20 -16.79
N ARG A 24 -2.48 28.31 -15.94
CA ARG A 24 -2.55 27.47 -14.74
C ARG A 24 -2.72 26.03 -15.22
N TYR A 25 -1.62 25.31 -15.38
CA TYR A 25 -1.66 23.87 -15.47
C TYR A 25 -2.26 23.36 -14.16
N SER A 26 -3.57 23.17 -14.12
CA SER A 26 -4.12 22.11 -13.29
C SER A 26 -3.66 20.82 -13.96
N GLY A 27 -2.43 20.39 -13.64
CA GLY A 27 -2.02 19.01 -13.91
C GLY A 27 -3.09 18.08 -13.36
N PRO A 28 -3.22 16.84 -13.88
CA PRO A 28 -4.17 15.90 -13.32
C PRO A 28 -3.87 15.86 -11.82
N TYR A 29 -4.83 16.31 -11.02
CA TYR A 29 -4.80 16.06 -9.59
C TYR A 29 -4.87 14.53 -9.55
N LEU A 30 -3.71 13.89 -9.42
CA LEU A 30 -3.60 12.45 -9.32
C LEU A 30 -4.28 12.14 -7.98
N GLN A 31 -5.59 11.97 -8.04
CA GLN A 31 -6.35 11.54 -6.88
C GLN A 31 -5.83 10.14 -6.60
N ASN A 32 -5.01 10.05 -5.57
CA ASN A 32 -4.53 8.79 -5.07
C ASN A 32 -5.76 7.96 -4.70
N GLY A 33 -6.06 6.93 -5.51
CA GLY A 33 -7.16 6.03 -5.24
C GLY A 33 -6.94 5.24 -3.95
N PRO A 34 -7.96 4.51 -3.46
CA PRO A 34 -7.78 3.63 -2.32
C PRO A 34 -6.68 2.60 -2.59
N ILE A 35 -5.90 2.27 -1.56
CA ILE A 35 -4.94 1.17 -1.59
C ILE A 35 -5.54 -0.04 -0.90
N ASP A 36 -5.67 -1.12 -1.65
CA ASP A 36 -6.10 -2.42 -1.13
C ASP A 36 -4.87 -3.22 -0.65
N LEU A 37 -4.88 -3.62 0.63
CA LEU A 37 -3.78 -4.35 1.26
C LEU A 37 -4.26 -5.71 1.78
N PHE A 38 -3.68 -6.78 1.25
CA PHE A 38 -3.90 -8.13 1.75
C PHE A 38 -2.93 -8.43 2.90
N VAL A 39 -3.45 -8.87 4.04
CA VAL A 39 -2.65 -9.18 5.25
C VAL A 39 -3.02 -10.56 5.80
N PHE A 40 -2.01 -11.41 6.00
CA PHE A 40 -2.12 -12.75 6.58
C PHE A 40 -0.94 -13.03 7.50
N ASN A 41 -1.19 -13.17 8.80
CA ASN A 41 -0.15 -13.36 9.81
C ASN A 41 0.97 -12.28 9.79
N GLU A 42 0.58 -11.02 9.58
CA GLU A 42 1.47 -9.86 9.44
C GLU A 42 1.33 -8.88 10.63
N GLU A 43 0.99 -9.38 11.83
CA GLU A 43 0.67 -8.55 13.00
C GLU A 43 1.75 -7.51 13.34
N ALA A 44 3.02 -7.81 13.07
CA ALA A 44 4.16 -6.93 13.35
C ALA A 44 4.31 -5.77 12.36
N PHE A 45 3.68 -5.83 11.18
CA PHE A 45 3.95 -4.90 10.08
C PHE A 45 2.78 -3.97 9.75
N ILE A 46 1.55 -4.28 10.20
CA ILE A 46 0.35 -3.49 9.89
C ILE A 46 0.56 -1.99 10.10
N ASP A 47 1.01 -1.57 11.27
CA ASP A 47 1.15 -0.14 11.60
C ASP A 47 2.18 0.55 10.72
N SER A 48 3.30 -0.12 10.42
CA SER A 48 4.33 0.40 9.53
C SER A 48 3.83 0.51 8.09
N THR A 49 3.03 -0.46 7.65
CA THR A 49 2.39 -0.44 6.34
C THR A 49 1.44 0.74 6.23
N VAL A 50 0.57 0.99 7.21
CA VAL A 50 -0.32 2.18 7.25
C VAL A 50 0.50 3.48 7.19
N LEU A 51 1.58 3.58 7.96
CA LEU A 51 2.42 4.77 7.98
C LEU A 51 3.06 5.03 6.61
N LEU A 52 3.51 3.99 5.93
CA LEU A 52 4.19 4.08 4.64
C LEU A 52 3.23 4.29 3.46
N THR A 53 1.96 3.91 3.58
CA THR A 53 0.96 4.10 2.52
C THR A 53 0.31 5.48 2.53
N ARG A 54 0.23 6.14 3.69
CA ARG A 54 -0.40 7.48 3.84
C ARG A 54 0.10 8.57 2.89
N PRO A 55 1.39 8.69 2.55
CA PRO A 55 1.84 9.68 1.56
C PRO A 55 1.29 9.44 0.15
N TYR A 56 0.81 8.21 -0.12
CA TYR A 56 0.40 7.74 -1.44
C TYR A 56 -1.10 7.45 -1.54
N SER A 57 -1.85 7.49 -0.44
CA SER A 57 -3.31 7.41 -0.44
C SER A 57 -3.88 7.84 0.89
N ASP A 58 -5.01 8.55 0.82
CA ASP A 58 -5.80 8.93 1.98
C ASP A 58 -6.69 7.77 2.47
N THR A 59 -6.82 6.70 1.68
CA THR A 59 -7.73 5.58 1.97
C THR A 59 -6.99 4.25 1.85
N VAL A 60 -6.97 3.50 2.94
CA VAL A 60 -6.42 2.14 2.97
C VAL A 60 -7.55 1.17 3.31
N ILE A 61 -7.61 0.07 2.58
CA ILE A 61 -8.57 -1.01 2.81
C ILE A 61 -7.78 -2.29 3.07
N PHE A 62 -7.91 -2.84 4.27
CA PHE A 62 -7.33 -4.13 4.61
C PHE A 62 -8.25 -5.28 4.21
N PHE A 63 -7.71 -6.22 3.47
CA PHE A 63 -8.30 -7.53 3.23
C PHE A 63 -7.53 -8.55 4.07
N THR A 64 -8.22 -9.17 5.02
CA THR A 64 -7.64 -10.19 5.92
C THR A 64 -8.49 -11.44 5.85
N ASP A 65 -7.90 -12.59 6.08
CA ASP A 65 -8.51 -13.91 6.07
C ASP A 65 -8.62 -14.47 7.51
N ASP A 66 -8.64 -15.80 7.65
CA ASP A 66 -8.54 -16.53 8.91
C ASP A 66 -7.11 -16.54 9.48
N SER A 67 -6.48 -15.36 9.51
CA SER A 67 -5.19 -15.17 10.17
C SER A 67 -5.19 -15.79 11.57
N SER A 68 -4.16 -16.58 11.85
CA SER A 68 -4.04 -17.36 13.08
C SER A 68 -3.49 -16.56 14.27
N ASP A 69 -3.05 -15.33 14.01
CA ASP A 69 -2.45 -14.40 14.96
C ASP A 69 -3.34 -13.16 15.21
N CYS A 70 -2.77 -12.08 15.76
CA CYS A 70 -3.53 -10.86 16.02
C CYS A 70 -3.72 -9.96 14.79
N THR A 71 -3.36 -10.37 13.56
CA THR A 71 -3.43 -9.56 12.33
C THR A 71 -4.78 -8.89 12.16
N THR A 72 -5.88 -9.66 12.16
CA THR A 72 -7.23 -9.10 11.99
C THR A 72 -7.60 -8.14 13.12
N ALA A 73 -7.16 -8.42 14.35
CA ALA A 73 -7.44 -7.58 15.51
C ALA A 73 -6.65 -6.26 15.45
N ILE A 74 -5.42 -6.28 14.96
CA ILE A 74 -4.56 -5.10 14.80
C ILE A 74 -5.03 -4.27 13.62
N ALA A 75 -5.36 -4.89 12.48
CA ALA A 75 -5.95 -4.21 11.32
C ALA A 75 -7.16 -3.36 11.73
N ARG A 76 -8.07 -3.91 12.56
CA ARG A 76 -9.26 -3.20 13.06
C ARG A 76 -8.93 -2.04 14.00
N LYS A 77 -7.76 -2.03 14.65
CA LYS A 77 -7.32 -0.94 15.54
C LYS A 77 -6.71 0.24 14.78
N THR A 78 -6.33 0.06 13.52
CA THR A 78 -5.73 1.13 12.70
C THR A 78 -6.70 2.27 12.38
N GLY A 79 -8.01 2.01 12.47
CA GLY A 79 -9.06 2.94 12.05
C GLY A 79 -9.37 2.92 10.54
N GLU A 80 -8.61 2.13 9.78
CA GLU A 80 -8.84 1.90 8.35
C GLU A 80 -9.99 0.90 8.12
N GLN A 81 -10.48 0.81 6.88
CA GLN A 81 -11.51 -0.17 6.52
C GLN A 81 -10.91 -1.58 6.54
N VAL A 82 -11.63 -2.55 7.13
CA VAL A 82 -11.19 -3.96 7.17
C VAL A 82 -12.29 -4.87 6.64
N VAL A 83 -11.98 -5.63 5.59
CA VAL A 83 -12.78 -6.70 5.01
C VAL A 83 -12.17 -8.03 5.45
N VAL A 84 -12.94 -8.84 6.18
CA VAL A 84 -12.50 -10.16 6.63
C VAL A 84 -13.15 -11.23 5.76
N ASN A 85 -12.33 -11.96 5.01
CA ASN A 85 -12.75 -13.16 4.32
C ASN A 85 -12.76 -14.33 5.31
N SER A 86 -13.92 -14.54 5.94
CA SER A 86 -14.16 -15.75 6.71
C SER A 86 -14.63 -16.83 5.74
N PHE A 87 -13.69 -17.62 5.20
CA PHE A 87 -14.06 -18.94 4.69
C PHE A 87 -14.50 -19.76 5.91
N LEU A 88 -15.78 -19.66 6.24
CA LEU A 88 -16.38 -20.54 7.22
C LEU A 88 -16.15 -21.97 6.75
N GLU A 89 -15.64 -22.81 7.66
CA GLU A 89 -15.68 -24.27 7.58
C GLU A 89 -17.14 -24.82 7.55
N GLU A 90 -18.09 -24.12 6.92
CA GLU A 90 -19.47 -24.57 6.75
C GLU A 90 -19.56 -25.84 5.86
N ASN A 91 -18.47 -26.25 5.21
CA ASN A 91 -18.41 -27.51 4.47
C ASN A 91 -17.81 -28.71 5.23
N LEU A 92 -17.26 -28.53 6.43
CA LEU A 92 -16.65 -29.65 7.19
C LEU A 92 -17.56 -30.23 8.27
N LEU A 93 -18.59 -29.51 8.72
CA LEU A 93 -19.59 -30.01 9.68
C LEU A 93 -20.86 -30.58 9.02
N SER A 94 -21.11 -30.30 7.74
CA SER A 94 -22.25 -30.87 6.97
C SER A 94 -21.92 -32.22 6.28
N ARG A 95 -20.73 -32.80 6.51
CA ARG A 95 -20.27 -34.04 5.85
C ARG A 95 -19.82 -35.16 6.83
N ARG A 96 -20.32 -35.17 8.07
CA ARG A 96 -20.16 -36.30 9.00
C ARG A 96 -21.46 -37.06 9.20
#